data_AF-A0A3D5DSS0-F1
#
_entry.id   AF-A0A3D5DSS0-F1
#
_cell.length_a   1.000
_cell.length_b   1.000
_cell.length_c   1.000
_cell.angle_alpha   90.00
_cell.angle_beta   90.00
_cell.angle_gamma   90.00
#
_symmetry.space_group_name_H-M   'P 1'
#
loop_
_entity.id
_entity.type
_entity.pdbx_description
1 polymer ?
#
loop_
_entity_poly.entity_id
_entity_poly.type
_entity_poly.pdbx_seq_one_letter_code
_entity_poly.pdbx_strand_id
1 'polypeptide(L)'
;MPAIGPTLIARSAMEIGATAWWLMKPGIGARRRTCRQLVLSLISARRAAQVAEELRDDEARREGLAQEDRVLAQIRKLAIIQPTGPRYRPVIEGESFPEATDLTARMLEPCYPGLAGTRSFYRSYSAVLHGQLYGLMNFMTPAIQDDGSILLSWQLRGSVLYGAVEVALLSFREPFKRISQHMGWGRLEYDLWLTRVGRSLDVVTRRGSWG
;
A
#
# COMPACT_ATOMS: atom_id res chain seq x y z
N MET A 1 -7.68 -10.63 20.39
CA MET A 1 -6.54 -10.42 19.47
C MET A 1 -6.20 -8.94 19.46
N PRO A 2 -4.94 -8.54 19.70
CA PRO A 2 -4.58 -7.12 19.69
C PRO A 2 -4.85 -6.50 18.32
N ALA A 3 -5.25 -5.22 18.26
CA ALA A 3 -5.54 -4.47 17.03
C ALA A 3 -4.36 -4.41 16.04
N ILE A 4 -3.18 -4.89 16.47
CA ILE A 4 -1.99 -5.14 15.65
C ILE A 4 -2.36 -5.89 14.37
N GLY A 5 -3.04 -7.04 14.45
CA GLY A 5 -3.37 -7.85 13.26
C GLY A 5 -4.13 -7.06 12.19
N PRO A 6 -5.27 -6.43 12.53
CA PRO A 6 -5.98 -5.51 11.65
C PRO A 6 -5.11 -4.36 11.11
N THR A 7 -4.25 -3.74 11.92
CA THR A 7 -3.31 -2.71 11.47
C THR A 7 -2.33 -3.25 10.42
N LEU A 8 -1.81 -4.48 10.59
CA LEU A 8 -0.95 -5.11 9.59
C LEU A 8 -1.70 -5.33 8.27
N ILE A 9 -2.93 -5.84 8.33
CA ILE A 9 -3.76 -6.07 7.13
C ILE A 9 -4.01 -4.75 6.39
N ALA A 10 -4.40 -3.71 7.13
CA ALA A 10 -4.60 -2.39 6.54
C ALA A 10 -3.32 -1.83 5.93
N ARG A 11 -2.18 -2.03 6.59
CA ARG A 11 -0.87 -1.60 6.08
C ARG A 11 -0.50 -2.26 4.76
N SER A 12 -0.74 -3.56 4.64
CA SER A 12 -0.53 -4.30 3.39
C SER A 12 -1.51 -3.86 2.30
N ALA A 13 -2.79 -3.66 2.66
CA ALA A 13 -3.80 -3.16 1.74
C ALA A 13 -3.42 -1.78 1.16
N MET A 14 -2.90 -0.87 1.99
CA MET A 14 -2.40 0.44 1.55
C MET A 14 -1.32 0.30 0.49
N GLU A 15 -0.32 -0.55 0.70
CA GLU A 15 0.82 -0.73 -0.21
C GLU A 15 0.41 -1.32 -1.56
N ILE A 16 -0.36 -2.41 -1.53
CA ILE A 16 -0.85 -3.09 -2.73
C ILE A 16 -1.78 -2.15 -3.50
N GLY A 17 -2.73 -1.53 -2.79
CA GLY A 17 -3.69 -0.60 -3.36
C GLY A 17 -3.02 0.61 -4.01
N ALA A 18 -2.03 1.20 -3.33
CA ALA A 18 -1.32 2.38 -3.82
C ALA A 18 -0.50 2.07 -5.09
N THR A 19 0.09 0.88 -5.18
CA THR A 19 0.79 0.42 -6.39
C THR A 19 -0.16 0.30 -7.59
N ALA A 20 -1.30 -0.36 -7.40
CA ALA A 20 -2.33 -0.46 -8.44
C ALA A 20 -2.89 0.91 -8.83
N TRP A 21 -3.14 1.77 -7.84
CA TRP A 21 -3.62 3.13 -8.04
C TRP A 21 -2.64 3.97 -8.87
N TRP A 22 -1.33 3.82 -8.64
CA TRP A 22 -0.28 4.48 -9.44
C TRP A 22 -0.26 4.01 -10.89
N LEU A 23 -0.28 2.68 -11.11
CA LEU A 23 -0.29 2.11 -12.46
C LEU A 23 -1.50 2.56 -13.27
N MET A 24 -2.66 2.66 -12.61
CA MET A 24 -3.93 2.98 -13.26
C MET A 24 -4.23 4.48 -13.29
N LYS A 25 -3.23 5.35 -13.10
CA LYS A 25 -3.44 6.81 -13.20
C LYS A 25 -4.14 7.16 -14.54
N PRO A 26 -5.29 7.87 -14.50
CA PRO A 26 -5.99 8.28 -15.71
C PRO A 26 -5.14 9.20 -16.59
N GLY A 27 -5.35 9.12 -17.91
CA GLY A 27 -4.74 10.04 -18.88
C GLY A 27 -3.23 9.88 -19.14
N ILE A 28 -2.53 8.91 -18.54
CA ILE A 28 -1.08 8.73 -18.78
C ILE A 28 -0.75 8.06 -20.13
N GLY A 29 -1.75 7.51 -20.83
CA GLY A 29 -1.56 6.77 -22.08
C GLY A 29 -0.93 5.37 -21.88
N ALA A 30 -0.97 4.55 -22.93
CA ALA A 30 -0.48 3.17 -22.88
C ALA A 30 1.03 3.10 -22.64
N ARG A 31 1.83 3.93 -23.36
CA ARG A 31 3.29 3.90 -23.27
C ARG A 31 3.80 4.14 -21.86
N ARG A 32 3.38 5.24 -21.20
CA ARG A 32 3.80 5.54 -19.83
C ARG A 32 3.35 4.47 -18.84
N ARG A 33 2.14 3.90 -19.02
CA ARG A 33 1.66 2.79 -18.20
C ARG A 33 2.55 1.55 -18.33
N THR A 34 2.94 1.22 -19.55
CA THR A 34 3.92 0.15 -19.81
C THR A 34 5.26 0.45 -19.16
N CYS A 35 5.79 1.68 -19.28
CA CYS A 35 7.02 2.07 -18.59
C CYS A 35 6.92 1.89 -17.07
N ARG A 36 5.79 2.28 -16.44
CA ARG A 36 5.55 2.05 -15.00
C ARG A 36 5.52 0.58 -14.62
N GLN A 37 4.87 -0.26 -15.43
CA GLN A 37 4.84 -1.70 -15.20
C GLN A 37 6.24 -2.31 -15.32
N LEU A 38 7.02 -1.90 -16.33
CA LEU A 38 8.40 -2.35 -16.52
C LEU A 38 9.32 -1.91 -15.37
N VAL A 39 9.12 -0.70 -14.82
CA VAL A 39 9.82 -0.25 -13.61
C VAL A 39 9.56 -1.21 -12.45
N LEU A 40 8.29 -1.56 -12.18
CA LEU A 40 7.95 -2.50 -11.11
C LEU A 40 8.52 -3.90 -11.35
N SER A 41 8.40 -4.42 -12.57
CA SER A 41 8.92 -5.74 -12.91
C SER A 41 10.44 -5.81 -12.77
N LEU A 42 11.15 -4.73 -13.14
CA LEU A 42 12.61 -4.66 -13.00
C LEU A 42 13.03 -4.58 -11.53
N ILE A 43 12.34 -3.77 -10.71
CA ILE A 43 12.57 -3.73 -9.26
C ILE A 43 12.35 -5.11 -8.65
N SER A 44 11.23 -5.76 -8.99
CA SER A 44 10.87 -7.08 -8.44
C SER A 44 11.90 -8.14 -8.79
N ALA A 45 12.34 -8.22 -10.05
CA ALA A 45 13.34 -9.19 -10.49
C ALA A 45 14.68 -9.01 -9.75
N ARG A 46 15.14 -7.75 -9.64
CA ARG A 46 16.38 -7.39 -8.95
C ARG A 46 16.32 -7.71 -7.45
N ARG A 47 15.19 -7.45 -6.80
CA ARG A 47 14.99 -7.77 -5.38
C ARG A 47 14.93 -9.27 -5.15
N ALA A 48 14.27 -10.02 -6.03
CA ALA A 48 14.25 -11.48 -5.94
C ALA A 48 15.66 -12.07 -6.04
N ALA A 49 16.47 -11.62 -7.01
CA ALA A 49 17.86 -12.04 -7.13
C ALA A 49 18.71 -11.67 -5.90
N GLN A 50 18.51 -10.46 -5.35
CA GLN A 50 19.19 -10.01 -4.13
C GLN A 50 18.85 -10.89 -2.92
N VAL A 51 17.56 -11.15 -2.68
CA VAL A 51 17.12 -11.97 -1.55
C VAL A 51 17.64 -13.40 -1.69
N ALA A 52 17.62 -13.96 -2.91
CA ALA A 52 18.18 -15.27 -3.17
C ALA A 52 19.69 -15.33 -2.90
N GLU A 53 20.43 -14.28 -3.27
CA GLU A 53 21.86 -14.16 -2.95
C GLU A 53 22.10 -14.11 -1.43
N GLU A 54 21.32 -13.33 -0.69
CA GLU A 54 21.39 -13.24 0.77
C GLU A 54 21.09 -14.59 1.45
N LEU A 55 20.17 -15.37 0.88
CA LEU A 55 19.81 -16.71 1.33
C LEU A 55 20.74 -17.82 0.82
N ARG A 56 21.72 -17.48 -0.04
CA ARG A 56 22.61 -18.44 -0.72
C ARG A 56 21.86 -19.49 -1.54
N ASP A 57 20.76 -19.09 -2.16
CA ASP A 57 19.96 -19.91 -3.06
C ASP A 57 20.33 -19.61 -4.53
N ASP A 58 21.23 -20.42 -5.09
CA ASP A 58 21.72 -20.24 -6.46
C ASP A 58 20.66 -20.51 -7.54
N GLU A 59 19.63 -21.30 -7.25
CA GLU A 59 18.55 -21.54 -8.20
C GLU A 59 17.63 -20.31 -8.29
N ALA A 60 17.13 -19.84 -7.15
CA ALA A 60 16.30 -18.64 -7.10
C ALA A 60 17.06 -17.40 -7.61
N ARG A 61 18.37 -17.32 -7.37
CA ARG A 61 19.21 -16.23 -7.88
C ARG A 61 19.26 -16.24 -9.41
N ARG A 62 19.48 -17.41 -10.03
CA ARG A 62 19.47 -17.54 -11.49
C ARG A 62 18.10 -17.21 -12.08
N GLU A 63 17.02 -17.60 -11.40
CA GLU A 63 15.66 -17.25 -11.83
C GLU A 63 15.43 -15.73 -11.80
N GLY A 64 15.84 -15.06 -10.71
CA GLY A 64 15.75 -13.60 -10.59
C GLY A 64 16.52 -12.85 -11.68
N LEU A 65 17.75 -13.31 -12.00
CA LEU A 65 18.56 -12.76 -13.09
C LEU A 65 17.90 -13.00 -14.46
N ALA A 66 17.40 -14.21 -14.71
CA ALA A 66 16.68 -14.51 -15.95
C ALA A 66 15.40 -13.67 -16.10
N GLN A 67 14.71 -13.37 -15.00
CA GLN A 67 13.56 -12.45 -15.01
C GLN A 67 13.99 -11.02 -15.32
N GLU A 68 15.11 -10.54 -14.78
CA GLU A 68 15.68 -9.23 -15.13
C GLU A 68 15.99 -9.15 -16.63
N ASP A 69 16.64 -10.17 -17.20
CA ASP A 69 16.96 -10.24 -18.62
C ASP A 69 15.72 -10.22 -19.51
N ARG A 70 14.65 -10.93 -19.11
CA ARG A 70 13.35 -10.89 -19.81
C ARG A 70 12.75 -9.49 -19.84
N VAL A 71 12.80 -8.75 -18.73
CA VAL A 71 12.29 -7.38 -18.66
C VAL A 71 13.12 -6.43 -19.54
N LEU A 72 14.45 -6.55 -19.51
CA LEU A 72 15.35 -5.75 -20.35
C LEU A 72 15.16 -6.06 -21.86
N ALA A 73 14.94 -7.33 -22.20
CA ALA A 73 14.61 -7.73 -23.57
C ALA A 73 13.25 -7.15 -24.03
N GLN A 74 12.25 -7.11 -23.14
CA GLN A 74 10.96 -6.49 -23.44
C GLN A 74 11.09 -4.97 -23.65
N ILE A 75 11.90 -4.28 -22.85
CA ILE A 75 12.22 -2.85 -23.04
C ILE A 75 12.80 -2.61 -24.44
N ARG A 76 13.78 -3.43 -24.85
CA ARG A 76 14.37 -3.36 -26.21
C ARG A 76 13.32 -3.61 -27.29
N LYS A 77 12.51 -4.66 -27.16
CA LYS A 77 11.46 -5.02 -28.13
C LYS A 77 10.42 -3.91 -28.33
N LEU A 78 10.11 -3.16 -27.28
CA LEU A 78 9.13 -2.07 -27.32
C LEU A 78 9.74 -0.73 -27.76
N ALA A 79 11.02 -0.70 -28.14
CA ALA A 79 11.76 0.52 -28.44
C ALA A 79 11.63 1.57 -27.32
N ILE A 80 11.71 1.10 -26.07
CA ILE A 80 11.73 1.95 -24.87
C ILE A 80 13.20 2.22 -24.51
N ILE A 81 13.50 3.46 -24.09
CA ILE A 81 14.86 3.82 -23.66
C ILE A 81 15.29 2.93 -22.48
N GLN A 82 16.53 2.46 -22.51
CA GLN A 82 17.08 1.61 -21.45
C GLN A 82 16.98 2.28 -20.07
N PRO A 83 16.74 1.51 -18.99
CA PRO A 83 16.58 2.05 -17.66
C PRO A 83 17.85 2.77 -17.19
N THR A 84 17.68 3.92 -16.55
CA THR A 84 18.75 4.68 -15.89
C THR A 84 18.53 4.70 -14.37
N GLY A 85 19.46 5.33 -13.63
CA GLY A 85 19.36 5.47 -12.18
C GLY A 85 19.83 4.25 -11.38
N PRO A 86 19.66 4.27 -10.05
CA PRO A 86 20.13 3.20 -9.16
C PRO A 86 19.47 1.85 -9.42
N ARG A 87 20.18 0.75 -9.13
CA ARG A 87 19.72 -0.64 -9.36
C ARG A 87 18.30 -0.89 -8.85
N TYR A 88 17.98 -0.49 -7.61
CA TYR A 88 16.67 -0.70 -6.98
C TYR A 88 15.71 0.49 -7.09
N ARG A 89 16.09 1.53 -7.85
CA ARG A 89 15.24 2.68 -8.18
C ARG A 89 15.43 3.06 -9.65
N PRO A 90 15.13 2.16 -10.60
CA PRO A 90 15.28 2.44 -12.01
C PRO A 90 14.34 3.55 -12.46
N VAL A 91 14.77 4.27 -13.50
CA VAL A 91 14.00 5.29 -14.21
C VAL A 91 13.85 4.84 -15.66
N ILE A 92 12.61 4.73 -16.15
CA ILE A 92 12.30 4.37 -17.54
C ILE A 92 11.45 5.48 -18.15
N GLU A 93 12.00 6.22 -19.12
CA GLU A 93 11.34 7.35 -19.78
C GLU A 93 10.71 8.36 -18.80
N GLY A 94 11.44 8.67 -17.73
CA GLY A 94 11.00 9.60 -16.69
C GLY A 94 10.03 9.01 -15.65
N GLU A 95 9.61 7.75 -15.79
CA GLU A 95 8.84 7.04 -14.76
C GLU A 95 9.78 6.33 -13.78
N SER A 96 9.54 6.53 -12.49
CA SER A 96 10.17 5.77 -11.40
C SER A 96 9.12 5.49 -10.33
N PHE A 97 9.27 4.39 -9.59
CA PHE A 97 8.31 4.02 -8.56
C PHE A 97 8.42 5.00 -7.38
N PRO A 98 7.34 5.71 -7.01
CA PRO A 98 7.39 6.65 -5.90
C PRO A 98 7.62 5.94 -4.57
N GLU A 99 8.13 6.66 -3.57
CA GLU A 99 8.22 6.15 -2.21
C GLU A 99 6.83 5.74 -1.70
N ALA A 100 6.74 4.57 -1.07
CA ALA A 100 5.48 4.00 -0.62
C ALA A 100 4.73 4.92 0.37
N THR A 101 5.45 5.64 1.24
CA THR A 101 4.89 6.68 2.13
C THR A 101 4.17 7.76 1.34
N ASP A 102 4.80 8.28 0.29
CA ASP A 102 4.23 9.38 -0.51
C ASP A 102 3.09 8.89 -1.39
N LEU A 103 3.21 7.66 -1.91
CA LEU A 103 2.22 7.09 -2.79
C LEU A 103 0.92 6.76 -2.07
N THR A 104 1.02 6.13 -0.89
CA THR A 104 -0.15 5.83 -0.04
C THR A 104 -0.81 7.10 0.47
N ALA A 105 -0.02 8.11 0.87
CA ALA A 105 -0.54 9.41 1.29
C ALA A 105 -1.37 10.07 0.19
N ARG A 106 -0.84 10.14 -1.05
CA ARG A 106 -1.55 10.71 -2.21
C ARG A 106 -2.80 9.92 -2.61
N MET A 107 -2.78 8.60 -2.42
CA MET A 107 -3.95 7.76 -2.68
C MET A 107 -5.09 8.05 -1.69
N LEU A 108 -4.77 8.20 -0.40
CA LEU A 108 -5.75 8.35 0.66
C LEU A 108 -6.17 9.80 0.93
N GLU A 109 -5.38 10.79 0.53
CA GLU A 109 -5.65 12.22 0.73
C GLU A 109 -7.07 12.65 0.33
N PRO A 110 -7.63 12.24 -0.83
CA PRO A 110 -9.01 12.60 -1.18
C PRO A 110 -10.09 11.99 -0.28
N CYS A 111 -9.76 10.95 0.50
CA CYS A 111 -10.69 10.27 1.39
C CYS A 111 -10.82 10.95 2.76
N TYR A 112 -9.86 11.82 3.12
CA TYR A 112 -9.80 12.49 4.42
C TYR A 112 -9.69 14.01 4.25
N PRO A 113 -10.70 14.67 3.65
CA PRO A 113 -10.69 16.11 3.45
C PRO A 113 -10.61 16.83 4.81
N GLY A 114 -9.60 17.68 4.98
CA GLY A 114 -9.37 18.44 6.22
C GLY A 114 -8.44 17.78 7.24
N LEU A 115 -8.01 16.53 7.01
CA LEU A 115 -7.06 15.86 7.89
C LEU A 115 -5.63 16.11 7.39
N ALA A 116 -4.94 17.05 8.04
CA ALA A 116 -3.55 17.36 7.72
C ALA A 116 -2.66 16.14 8.04
N GLY A 117 -1.94 15.63 7.04
CA GLY A 117 -0.90 14.63 7.23
C GLY A 117 -1.32 13.17 7.03
N THR A 118 -1.90 12.81 5.88
CA THR A 118 -2.12 11.39 5.50
C THR A 118 -0.84 10.55 5.46
N ARG A 119 0.33 11.19 5.37
CA ARG A 119 1.65 10.55 5.59
C ARG A 119 1.77 9.93 6.98
N SER A 120 1.15 10.53 7.99
CA SER A 120 1.16 10.05 9.37
C SER A 120 0.42 8.71 9.50
N PHE A 121 -0.65 8.48 8.71
CA PHE A 121 -1.30 7.16 8.67
C PHE A 121 -0.32 6.07 8.25
N TYR A 122 0.38 6.26 7.12
CA TYR A 122 1.36 5.29 6.68
C TYR A 122 2.44 5.05 7.73
N ARG A 123 2.98 6.12 8.35
CA ARG A 123 4.02 6.02 9.38
C ARG A 123 3.54 5.23 10.60
N SER A 124 2.37 5.55 11.15
CA SER A 124 1.84 4.85 12.33
C SER A 124 1.60 3.37 12.05
N TYR A 125 1.03 3.02 10.90
CA TYR A 125 0.82 1.62 10.54
C TYR A 125 2.15 0.90 10.24
N SER A 126 3.13 1.59 9.65
CA SER A 126 4.48 1.05 9.42
C SER A 126 5.24 0.82 10.74
N ALA A 127 5.03 1.67 11.74
CA ALA A 127 5.61 1.50 13.07
C ALA A 127 5.19 0.17 13.70
N VAL A 128 3.91 -0.14 13.60
CA VAL A 128 3.34 -1.40 14.10
C VAL A 128 3.88 -2.59 13.31
N LEU A 129 3.96 -2.48 11.98
CA LEU A 129 4.54 -3.52 11.11
C LEU A 129 6.00 -3.85 11.47
N HIS A 130 6.80 -2.84 11.79
CA HIS A 130 8.20 -3.03 12.17
C HIS A 130 8.41 -3.31 13.67
N GLY A 131 7.33 -3.51 14.45
CA GLY A 131 7.43 -3.75 15.89
C GLY A 131 8.07 -2.60 16.66
N GLN A 132 8.00 -1.37 16.14
CA GLN A 132 8.57 -0.20 16.79
C GLN A 132 7.79 0.11 18.07
N LEU A 133 8.50 0.31 19.18
CA LEU A 133 7.88 0.49 20.50
C LEU A 133 6.81 1.59 20.49
N TYR A 134 7.09 2.77 19.94
CA TYR A 134 6.09 3.85 19.87
C TYR A 134 4.84 3.47 19.07
N GLY A 135 4.96 2.60 18.06
CA GLY A 135 3.85 2.08 17.29
C GLY A 135 2.96 1.17 18.13
N LEU A 136 3.59 0.26 18.89
CA LEU A 136 2.92 -0.68 19.79
C LEU A 136 2.29 0.01 21.00
N MET A 137 2.94 1.04 21.53
CA MET A 137 2.44 1.85 22.66
C MET A 137 1.09 2.52 22.35
N ASN A 138 0.73 2.73 21.08
CA ASN A 138 -0.60 3.27 20.71
C ASN A 138 -1.77 2.36 21.11
N PHE A 139 -1.51 1.10 21.42
CA PHE A 139 -2.52 0.14 21.88
C PHE A 139 -2.48 -0.10 23.39
N MET A 140 -1.66 0.65 24.12
CA MET A 140 -1.56 0.56 25.57
C MET A 140 -2.29 1.74 26.21
N THR A 141 -2.89 1.51 27.37
CA THR A 141 -3.48 2.57 28.19
C THR A 141 -3.05 2.34 29.65
N PRO A 142 -2.68 3.39 30.39
CA PRO A 142 -2.36 3.26 31.80
C PRO A 142 -3.59 2.80 32.58
N ALA A 143 -3.43 1.75 33.38
CA ALA A 143 -4.38 1.29 34.37
C ALA A 143 -3.77 1.48 35.76
N ILE A 144 -4.50 2.13 36.66
CA ILE A 144 -4.08 2.28 38.05
C ILE A 144 -4.47 1.00 38.79
N GLN A 145 -3.52 0.37 39.45
CA GLN A 145 -3.72 -0.82 40.27
C GLN A 145 -4.20 -0.44 41.68
N ASP A 146 -4.69 -1.42 42.44
CA ASP A 146 -5.20 -1.21 43.80
C ASP A 146 -4.14 -0.68 44.77
N ASP A 147 -2.86 -0.93 44.50
CA ASP A 147 -1.70 -0.41 45.25
C ASP A 147 -1.24 0.99 44.82
N GLY A 148 -1.95 1.63 43.88
CA GLY A 148 -1.62 2.95 43.33
C GLY A 148 -0.55 2.93 42.23
N SER A 149 0.02 1.77 41.88
CA SER A 149 0.98 1.65 40.77
C SER A 149 0.29 1.75 39.39
N ILE A 150 1.03 2.17 38.37
CA ILE A 150 0.53 2.23 36.98
C ILE A 150 1.01 1.00 36.22
N LEU A 151 0.08 0.21 35.72
CA LEU A 151 0.34 -0.87 34.77
C LEU A 151 -0.13 -0.46 33.37
N LEU A 152 0.72 -0.66 32.37
CA LEU A 152 0.29 -0.51 30.98
C LEU A 152 -0.49 -1.76 30.56
N SER A 153 -1.78 -1.58 30.30
CA SER A 153 -2.63 -2.65 29.82
C SER A 153 -2.88 -2.51 28.32
N TRP A 154 -2.83 -3.64 27.61
CA TRP A 154 -3.22 -3.71 26.21
C TRP A 154 -4.73 -3.52 26.08
N GLN A 155 -5.14 -2.55 25.28
CA GLN A 155 -6.54 -2.31 25.01
C GLN A 155 -6.85 -2.32 23.52
N LEU A 156 -7.93 -3.02 23.17
CA LEU A 156 -8.51 -2.97 21.84
C LEU A 156 -9.49 -1.79 21.79
N ARG A 157 -9.01 -0.59 21.45
CA ARG A 157 -9.90 0.53 21.18
C ARG A 157 -10.69 0.26 19.90
N GLY A 158 -12.02 0.29 19.99
CA GLY A 158 -12.91 0.06 18.84
C GLY A 158 -12.59 0.99 17.69
N SER A 159 -12.33 2.27 17.96
CA SER A 159 -11.94 3.28 16.97
C SER A 159 -10.69 2.89 16.16
N VAL A 160 -9.70 2.24 16.78
CA VAL A 160 -8.47 1.81 16.10
C VAL A 160 -8.74 0.60 15.20
N LEU A 161 -9.55 -0.36 15.67
CA LEU A 161 -9.98 -1.50 14.87
C LEU A 161 -10.79 -1.04 13.65
N TYR A 162 -11.80 -0.20 13.86
CA TYR A 162 -12.65 0.31 12.78
C TYR A 162 -11.87 1.20 11.81
N GLY A 163 -10.95 2.03 12.31
CA GLY A 163 -10.05 2.82 11.46
C GLY A 163 -9.16 1.95 10.57
N ALA A 164 -8.64 0.84 11.09
CA ALA A 164 -7.86 -0.10 10.28
C ALA A 164 -8.71 -0.75 9.17
N VAL A 165 -9.93 -1.16 9.50
CA VAL A 165 -10.88 -1.72 8.51
C VAL A 165 -11.24 -0.67 7.45
N GLU A 166 -11.51 0.56 7.86
CA GLU A 166 -11.80 1.68 6.96
C GLU A 166 -10.64 1.92 5.99
N VAL A 167 -9.42 2.06 6.48
CA VAL A 167 -8.22 2.27 5.67
C VAL A 167 -8.01 1.12 4.68
N ALA A 168 -8.22 -0.13 5.11
CA ALA A 168 -8.14 -1.28 4.22
C ALA A 168 -9.17 -1.20 3.08
N LEU A 169 -10.43 -0.89 3.39
CA LEU A 169 -11.50 -0.74 2.40
C LEU A 169 -11.21 0.40 1.41
N LEU A 170 -10.77 1.56 1.92
CA LEU A 170 -10.39 2.71 1.08
C LEU A 170 -9.23 2.38 0.16
N SER A 171 -8.26 1.61 0.64
CA SER A 171 -7.08 1.20 -0.13
C SER A 171 -7.41 0.28 -1.30
N PHE A 172 -8.52 -0.46 -1.25
CA PHE A 172 -9.04 -1.19 -2.42
C PHE A 172 -9.96 -0.33 -3.28
N ARG A 173 -10.70 0.59 -2.65
CA ARG A 173 -11.63 1.47 -3.36
C ARG A 173 -10.96 2.40 -4.33
N GLU A 174 -9.96 3.14 -3.88
CA GLU A 174 -9.29 4.13 -4.72
C GLU A 174 -8.65 3.53 -5.99
N PRO A 175 -7.89 2.42 -5.96
CA PRO A 175 -7.42 1.80 -7.19
C PRO A 175 -8.55 1.25 -8.05
N PHE A 176 -9.60 0.68 -7.46
CA PHE A 176 -10.75 0.18 -8.23
C PHE A 176 -11.43 1.28 -9.04
N LYS A 177 -11.58 2.50 -8.48
CA LYS A 177 -12.08 3.66 -9.23
C LYS A 177 -11.27 3.92 -10.50
N ARG A 178 -9.94 3.90 -10.38
CA ARG A 178 -9.03 4.11 -11.51
C ARG A 178 -9.05 2.96 -12.52
N ILE A 179 -9.15 1.72 -12.04
CA ILE A 179 -9.28 0.53 -12.89
C ILE A 179 -10.56 0.61 -13.71
N SER A 180 -11.69 0.86 -13.05
CA SER A 180 -13.00 0.96 -13.69
C SER A 180 -13.02 2.06 -14.77
N GLN A 181 -12.44 3.23 -14.47
CA GLN A 181 -12.28 4.32 -15.43
C GLN A 181 -11.41 3.92 -16.62
N HIS A 182 -10.31 3.19 -16.38
CA HIS A 182 -9.41 2.77 -17.45
C HIS A 182 -10.05 1.70 -18.35
N MET A 183 -10.74 0.73 -17.77
CA MET A 183 -11.35 -0.39 -18.49
C MET A 183 -12.65 0.02 -19.20
N GLY A 184 -13.19 1.20 -18.91
CA GLY A 184 -14.48 1.63 -19.44
C GLY A 184 -15.64 0.75 -18.96
N TRP A 185 -15.49 0.12 -17.78
CA TRP A 185 -16.55 -0.70 -17.21
C TRP A 185 -17.80 0.14 -16.96
N GLY A 186 -18.96 -0.48 -17.19
CA GLY A 186 -20.26 0.16 -17.13
C GLY A 186 -20.47 0.93 -15.83
N ARG A 187 -21.18 2.06 -15.94
CA ARG A 187 -21.50 2.92 -14.79
C ARG A 187 -22.29 2.16 -13.74
N LEU A 188 -23.14 1.20 -14.15
CA LEU A 188 -24.00 0.42 -13.27
C LEU A 188 -23.22 -0.52 -12.33
N GLU A 189 -22.32 -1.35 -12.84
CA GLU A 189 -21.55 -2.29 -12.02
C GLU A 189 -20.65 -1.53 -11.03
N TYR A 190 -20.04 -0.44 -11.49
CA TYR A 190 -19.24 0.45 -10.67
C TYR A 190 -20.08 1.14 -9.58
N ASP A 191 -21.27 1.66 -9.92
CA ASP A 191 -22.15 2.33 -8.97
C ASP A 191 -22.73 1.36 -7.93
N LEU A 192 -23.08 0.13 -8.33
CA LEU A 192 -23.53 -0.92 -7.41
C LEU A 192 -22.41 -1.33 -6.43
N TRP A 193 -21.19 -1.48 -6.94
CA TRP A 193 -20.02 -1.78 -6.13
C TRP A 193 -19.72 -0.63 -5.16
N LEU A 194 -19.69 0.62 -5.64
CA LEU A 194 -19.51 1.80 -4.80
C LEU A 194 -20.58 1.92 -3.72
N THR A 195 -21.84 1.67 -4.07
CA THR A 195 -22.97 1.71 -3.11
C THR A 195 -22.80 0.65 -2.03
N ARG A 196 -22.31 -0.53 -2.38
CA ARG A 196 -22.02 -1.60 -1.40
C ARG A 196 -20.85 -1.22 -0.49
N VAL A 197 -19.74 -0.74 -1.06
CA VAL A 197 -18.57 -0.29 -0.28
C VAL A 197 -18.92 0.91 0.59
N GLY A 198 -19.70 1.87 0.09
CA GLY A 198 -20.18 3.03 0.84
C GLY A 198 -21.01 2.61 2.05
N ARG A 199 -21.96 1.69 1.88
CA ARG A 199 -22.73 1.12 3.00
C ARG A 199 -21.83 0.43 4.03
N SER A 200 -20.84 -0.34 3.59
CA SER A 200 -19.88 -0.98 4.50
C SER A 200 -19.02 0.04 5.25
N LEU A 201 -18.56 1.11 4.57
CA LEU A 201 -17.84 2.21 5.18
C LEU A 201 -18.72 2.91 6.22
N ASP A 202 -19.96 3.29 5.88
CA ASP A 202 -20.88 3.95 6.81
C ASP A 202 -21.11 3.15 8.09
N VAL A 203 -21.24 1.82 8.01
CA VAL A 203 -21.36 0.96 9.20
C VAL A 203 -20.08 1.02 10.04
N VAL A 204 -18.90 0.99 9.41
CA VAL A 204 -17.61 1.04 10.08
C VAL A 204 -17.40 2.41 10.73
N THR A 205 -17.65 3.51 10.02
CA THR A 205 -17.46 4.88 10.52
C THR A 205 -18.46 5.23 11.63
N ARG A 206 -19.72 4.82 11.51
CA ARG A 206 -20.75 5.02 12.57
C ARG A 206 -20.47 4.18 13.82
N ARG A 207 -19.86 3.00 13.70
CA ARG A 207 -19.47 2.18 14.86
C ARG A 207 -18.16 2.64 15.49
N GLY A 208 -17.28 3.30 14.73
CA GLY A 208 -16.06 3.91 15.23
C GLY A 208 -16.25 5.25 15.97
N SER A 209 -17.43 5.86 15.88
CA SER A 209 -17.77 7.16 16.49
C SER A 209 -18.41 7.08 17.89
N TRP A 210 -18.64 5.87 18.41
CA TRP A 210 -19.02 5.62 19.80
C TRP A 210 -17.78 5.14 20.57
N GLY A 211 -16.96 6.09 21.02
CA GLY A 211 -15.77 5.85 21.83
C GLY A 211 -15.37 7.12 22.56
#